data_AF-A0A7R9SW26-F1
#
_entry.id   AF-A0A7R9SW26-F1
#
_cell.length_a   1.000
_cell.length_b   1.000
_cell.length_c   1.000
_cell.angle_alpha   90.00
_cell.angle_beta   90.00
_cell.angle_gamma   90.00
#
_symmetry.space_group_name_H-M   'P 1'
#
loop_
_entity.id
_entity.type
_entity.pdbx_description
1 polymer ?
#
loop_
_entity_poly.entity_id
_entity_poly.type
_entity_poly.pdbx_seq_one_letter_code
_entity_poly.pdbx_strand_id
1 'polypeptide(L)'
;VKGVEPGAVLWQISDADDSVHALNAFWQIARDLACAPDSKSSAAMLLLPCYDDDFERFDVLCEQIEGAVVSSHVFLSLQAIFFHPQYSTPETLRYGHHHPPALMRESYTRLYNEKNEKKKSISLETARRAADFSRRMPNACINLLKSHQVATAEEQAGGSWRIYAANLKRLSADGV
;
A
#
# COMPACT_ATOMS: atom_id res chain seq x y z
N VAL A 1 2.13 8.22 -26.28
CA VAL A 1 1.39 8.06 -25.00
C VAL A 1 2.39 8.29 -23.88
N LYS A 2 2.19 9.28 -23.00
CA LYS A 2 2.98 9.39 -21.76
C LYS A 2 2.41 8.36 -20.80
N GLY A 3 3.13 7.27 -20.58
CA GLY A 3 2.72 6.17 -19.72
C GLY A 3 3.94 5.31 -19.44
N VAL A 4 3.94 4.63 -18.30
CA VAL A 4 4.97 3.63 -17.98
C VAL A 4 4.77 2.44 -18.93
N GLU A 5 5.85 1.94 -19.54
CA GLU A 5 5.78 0.76 -20.39
C GLU A 5 5.28 -0.44 -19.57
N PRO A 6 4.19 -1.11 -19.98
CA PRO A 6 3.57 -2.14 -19.16
C PRO A 6 4.43 -3.42 -19.17
N GLY A 7 5.10 -3.70 -18.05
CA GLY A 7 5.68 -5.02 -17.76
C GLY A 7 4.66 -5.97 -17.14
N ALA A 8 4.96 -7.26 -17.15
CA ALA A 8 4.12 -8.28 -16.49
C ALA A 8 4.08 -8.08 -14.97
N VAL A 9 3.10 -8.72 -14.32
CA VAL A 9 3.03 -8.83 -12.86
C VAL A 9 3.66 -10.17 -12.49
N LEU A 10 4.65 -10.15 -11.59
CA LEU A 10 5.19 -11.36 -10.99
C LEU A 10 4.21 -11.88 -9.94
N TRP A 11 3.97 -13.18 -9.90
CA TRP A 11 3.07 -13.79 -8.91
C TRP A 11 3.84 -14.83 -8.12
N GLN A 12 3.77 -14.72 -6.78
CA GLN A 12 4.29 -15.72 -5.87
C GLN A 12 3.21 -16.04 -4.84
N ILE A 13 3.06 -17.33 -4.55
CA ILE A 13 2.26 -17.83 -3.43
C ILE A 13 3.26 -18.37 -2.41
N SER A 14 3.06 -18.02 -1.14
CA SER A 14 3.83 -18.59 -0.05
C SER A 14 2.90 -19.13 1.01
N ASP A 15 2.98 -20.44 1.24
CA ASP A 15 2.28 -21.12 2.33
C ASP A 15 3.02 -20.96 3.67
N ALA A 16 3.73 -19.84 3.83
CA ALA A 16 4.48 -19.55 5.04
C ALA A 16 3.48 -19.27 6.16
N ASP A 17 3.56 -20.07 7.22
CA ASP A 17 2.77 -19.92 8.42
C ASP A 17 3.63 -19.37 9.56
N ASP A 18 4.70 -18.63 9.27
CA ASP A 18 5.48 -17.85 10.23
C ASP A 18 6.15 -16.65 9.56
N SER A 19 6.51 -15.65 10.37
CA SER A 19 7.03 -14.39 9.86
C SER A 19 8.42 -14.51 9.23
N VAL A 20 9.25 -15.47 9.63
CA VAL A 20 10.60 -15.64 9.09
C VAL A 20 10.52 -16.12 7.65
N HIS A 21 9.71 -17.14 7.39
CA HIS A 21 9.50 -17.65 6.03
C HIS A 21 8.74 -16.65 5.16
N ALA A 22 7.74 -15.94 5.72
CA ALA A 22 7.02 -14.89 4.99
C ALA A 22 7.95 -13.71 4.61
N LEU A 23 8.84 -13.29 5.51
CA LEU A 23 9.87 -12.27 5.23
C LEU A 23 10.85 -12.74 4.15
N ASN A 24 11.27 -14.01 4.18
CA ASN A 24 12.13 -14.56 3.14
C ASN A 24 11.43 -14.55 1.77
N ALA A 25 10.16 -14.97 1.71
CA ALA A 25 9.35 -14.91 0.49
C ALA A 25 9.21 -13.47 -0.03
N PHE A 26 8.96 -12.52 0.87
CA PHE A 26 8.92 -11.09 0.56
C PHE A 26 10.24 -10.60 -0.06
N TRP A 27 11.39 -10.92 0.55
CA TRP A 27 12.67 -10.45 0.04
C TRP A 27 13.06 -11.10 -1.29
N GLN A 28 12.68 -12.35 -1.51
CA GLN A 28 12.89 -13.03 -2.79
C GLN A 28 12.12 -12.33 -3.91
N ILE A 29 10.81 -12.14 -3.75
CA ILE A 29 10.00 -11.49 -4.80
C ILE A 29 10.38 -10.01 -4.99
N ALA A 30 10.78 -9.31 -3.92
CA ALA A 30 11.25 -7.93 -3.99
C ALA A 30 12.55 -7.83 -4.79
N ARG A 31 13.51 -8.71 -4.54
CA ARG A 31 14.76 -8.78 -5.31
C ARG A 31 14.45 -9.08 -6.78
N ASP A 32 13.60 -10.06 -7.06
CA ASP A 32 13.28 -10.48 -8.41
C ASP A 32 12.60 -9.33 -9.20
N LEU A 33 11.70 -8.56 -8.56
CA LEU A 33 11.11 -7.35 -9.14
C LEU A 33 12.14 -6.24 -9.36
N ALA A 34 13.02 -5.99 -8.38
CA ALA A 34 14.04 -4.94 -8.46
C ALA A 34 15.06 -5.21 -9.58
N CYS A 35 15.41 -6.47 -9.80
CA CYS A 35 16.34 -6.88 -10.86
C CYS A 35 15.69 -6.99 -12.25
N ALA A 36 14.36 -7.09 -12.32
CA ALA A 36 13.65 -7.16 -13.59
C ALA A 36 13.63 -5.78 -14.29
N PRO A 37 13.97 -5.69 -15.58
CA PRO A 37 13.69 -4.50 -16.38
C PRO A 37 12.20 -4.15 -16.39
N ASP A 38 11.86 -2.87 -16.54
CA ASP A 38 10.46 -2.40 -16.56
C ASP A 38 9.61 -3.04 -17.65
N SER A 39 10.20 -3.25 -18.84
CA SER A 39 9.55 -3.93 -19.96
C SER A 39 9.27 -5.42 -19.70
N LYS A 40 9.91 -6.02 -18.69
CA LYS A 40 9.65 -7.39 -18.26
C LYS A 40 8.67 -7.46 -17.11
N SER A 41 8.90 -6.66 -16.06
CA SER A 41 8.06 -6.66 -14.87
C SER A 41 7.84 -5.25 -14.33
N SER A 42 6.57 -4.92 -14.09
CA SER A 42 6.15 -3.62 -13.53
C SER A 42 5.72 -3.72 -12.07
N ALA A 43 5.22 -4.89 -11.66
CA ALA A 43 4.79 -5.14 -10.29
C ALA A 43 5.02 -6.59 -9.89
N ALA A 44 4.89 -6.86 -8.60
CA ALA A 44 4.86 -8.21 -8.07
C ALA A 44 3.78 -8.36 -7.00
N MET A 45 3.19 -9.54 -6.93
CA MET A 45 2.16 -9.90 -5.98
C MET A 45 2.60 -11.12 -5.19
N LEU A 46 2.71 -10.97 -3.87
CA LEU A 46 2.94 -12.06 -2.94
C LEU A 46 1.63 -12.40 -2.23
N LEU A 47 1.10 -13.59 -2.48
CA LEU A 47 -0.08 -14.13 -1.82
C LEU A 47 0.37 -14.93 -0.58
N LEU A 48 -0.31 -14.71 0.54
CA LEU A 48 -0.02 -15.28 1.86
C LEU A 48 -1.29 -15.92 2.46
N PRO A 49 -1.85 -16.96 1.83
CA PRO A 49 -3.16 -17.52 2.20
C PRO A 49 -3.24 -18.01 3.66
N CYS A 50 -2.11 -18.41 4.26
CA CYS A 50 -2.05 -18.79 5.68
C CYS A 50 -2.43 -17.67 6.66
N TYR A 51 -2.55 -16.43 6.17
CA TYR A 51 -2.93 -15.27 6.95
C TYR A 51 -4.38 -14.84 6.72
N ASP A 52 -5.12 -15.41 5.76
CA ASP A 52 -6.44 -14.93 5.31
C ASP A 52 -7.45 -14.69 6.44
N ASP A 53 -7.41 -15.56 7.43
CA ASP A 53 -8.32 -15.57 8.58
C ASP A 53 -7.69 -15.00 9.87
N ASP A 54 -6.43 -14.58 9.83
CA ASP A 54 -5.64 -14.11 10.98
C ASP A 54 -5.02 -12.73 10.72
N PHE A 55 -5.87 -11.71 10.78
CA PHE A 55 -5.46 -10.33 10.53
C PHE A 55 -4.43 -9.81 11.52
N GLU A 56 -4.51 -10.17 12.80
CA GLU A 56 -3.58 -9.69 13.82
C GLU A 56 -2.16 -10.14 13.49
N ARG A 57 -2.01 -11.40 13.12
CA ARG A 57 -0.73 -11.95 12.69
C ARG A 57 -0.22 -11.33 11.40
N PHE A 58 -1.13 -11.05 10.46
CA PHE A 58 -0.79 -10.37 9.22
C PHE A 58 -0.30 -8.94 9.46
N ASP A 59 -0.95 -8.21 10.37
CA ASP A 59 -0.59 -6.83 10.73
C ASP A 59 0.82 -6.77 11.34
N VAL A 60 1.14 -7.70 12.25
CA VAL A 60 2.50 -7.83 12.81
C VAL A 60 3.55 -8.10 11.73
N LEU A 61 3.24 -8.96 10.75
CA LEU A 61 4.12 -9.20 9.61
C LEU A 61 4.30 -7.92 8.77
N CYS A 62 3.22 -7.17 8.54
CA CYS A 62 3.28 -5.91 7.79
C CYS A 62 4.18 -4.90 8.50
N GLU A 63 4.05 -4.72 9.82
CA GLU A 63 4.92 -3.84 10.60
C GLU A 63 6.41 -4.24 10.50
N GLN A 64 6.70 -5.53 10.54
CA GLN A 64 8.07 -6.06 10.39
C GLN A 64 8.62 -5.76 8.99
N ILE A 65 7.83 -5.98 7.94
CA ILE A 65 8.21 -5.68 6.55
C ILE A 65 8.45 -4.17 6.39
N GLU A 66 7.54 -3.33 6.88
CA GLU A 66 7.68 -1.87 6.82
C GLU A 66 8.98 -1.41 7.52
N GLY A 67 9.22 -1.89 8.74
CA GLY A 67 10.43 -1.56 9.48
C GLY A 67 11.71 -1.97 8.75
N ALA A 68 11.70 -3.14 8.10
CA ALA A 68 12.84 -3.64 7.33
C ALA A 68 13.05 -2.86 6.01
N VAL A 69 11.97 -2.54 5.29
CA VAL A 69 12.00 -1.74 4.04
C VAL A 69 12.51 -0.32 4.30
N VAL A 70 12.06 0.31 5.39
CA VAL A 70 12.53 1.64 5.80
C VAL A 70 14.01 1.59 6.16
N SER A 71 14.42 0.64 7.01
CA SER A 71 15.81 0.53 7.48
C SER A 71 16.80 0.22 6.35
N SER A 72 16.38 -0.57 5.36
CA SER A 72 17.18 -0.93 4.18
C SER A 72 17.10 0.08 3.03
N HIS A 73 16.32 1.15 3.16
CA HIS A 73 16.06 2.15 2.12
C HIS A 73 15.47 1.58 0.81
N VAL A 74 14.93 0.36 0.85
CA VAL A 74 14.31 -0.29 -0.31
C VAL A 74 13.12 0.50 -0.82
N PHE A 75 12.47 1.30 0.04
CA PHE A 75 11.38 2.21 -0.33
C PHE A 75 11.72 3.17 -1.49
N LEU A 76 13.00 3.49 -1.67
CA LEU A 76 13.47 4.33 -2.78
C LEU A 76 13.29 3.66 -4.14
N SER A 77 13.29 2.33 -4.18
CA SER A 77 13.18 1.52 -5.41
C SER A 77 11.85 0.79 -5.53
N LEU A 78 11.30 0.33 -4.40
CA LEU A 78 10.05 -0.44 -4.36
C LEU A 78 9.11 0.10 -3.29
N GLN A 79 7.82 0.05 -3.55
CA GLN A 79 6.78 0.33 -2.55
C GLN A 79 5.97 -0.94 -2.31
N ALA A 80 5.84 -1.34 -1.04
CA ALA A 80 4.99 -2.43 -0.61
C ALA A 80 3.61 -1.87 -0.18
N ILE A 81 2.55 -2.54 -0.64
CA ILE A 81 1.17 -2.25 -0.28
C ILE A 81 0.55 -3.55 0.19
N PHE A 82 0.01 -3.55 1.41
CA PHE A 82 -0.56 -4.72 2.05
C PHE A 82 -2.07 -4.79 1.84
N PHE A 83 -2.61 -5.99 1.66
CA PHE A 83 -4.02 -6.27 1.41
C PHE A 83 -4.47 -7.44 2.29
N HIS A 84 -5.69 -7.40 2.81
CA HIS A 84 -6.22 -8.45 3.69
C HIS A 84 -7.74 -8.65 3.53
N PRO A 85 -8.29 -9.88 3.66
CA PRO A 85 -9.73 -10.13 3.58
C PRO A 85 -10.54 -9.43 4.68
N GLN A 86 -9.96 -9.35 5.87
CA GLN A 86 -10.58 -8.78 7.08
C GLN A 86 -10.35 -7.27 7.26
N TYR A 87 -9.73 -6.55 6.30
CA TYR A 87 -9.69 -5.09 6.37
C TYR A 87 -11.12 -4.52 6.40
N SER A 88 -11.56 -4.10 7.59
CA SER A 88 -12.94 -3.66 7.84
C SER A 88 -13.15 -2.25 7.32
N THR A 89 -14.17 -2.03 6.48
CA THR A 89 -14.58 -0.66 6.13
C THR A 89 -16.06 -0.56 5.73
N PRO A 90 -16.69 0.61 5.94
CA PRO A 90 -18.04 0.90 5.45
C PRO A 90 -18.11 0.87 3.92
N GLU A 91 -19.24 0.43 3.35
CA GLU A 91 -19.46 0.23 1.90
C GLU A 91 -19.33 1.50 1.04
N THR A 92 -19.16 2.67 1.66
CA THR A 92 -19.32 4.00 1.06
C THR A 92 -18.04 4.59 0.47
N LEU A 93 -16.87 3.97 0.58
CA LEU A 93 -15.56 4.55 0.18
C LEU A 93 -15.14 4.23 -1.28
N ARG A 94 -14.04 4.83 -1.79
CA ARG A 94 -13.48 4.56 -3.15
C ARG A 94 -12.10 3.90 -3.09
N TYR A 95 -11.79 3.06 -4.07
CA TYR A 95 -10.51 2.35 -4.24
C TYR A 95 -9.37 3.28 -4.69
N GLY A 96 -8.13 3.02 -4.26
CA GLY A 96 -6.91 3.74 -4.67
C GLY A 96 -5.62 3.06 -4.21
N HIS A 97 -4.47 3.43 -4.76
CA HIS A 97 -3.17 2.96 -4.29
C HIS A 97 -2.75 3.79 -3.07
N HIS A 98 -2.48 3.15 -1.94
CA HIS A 98 -2.10 3.84 -0.70
C HIS A 98 -0.64 3.60 -0.34
N HIS A 99 0.05 4.66 0.07
CA HIS A 99 1.38 4.61 0.68
C HIS A 99 1.36 3.93 2.07
N PRO A 100 2.49 3.38 2.56
CA PRO A 100 2.64 2.94 3.95
C PRO A 100 2.20 4.02 4.96
N PRO A 101 1.60 3.66 6.11
CA PRO A 101 1.11 4.63 7.10
C PRO A 101 2.17 5.63 7.57
N ALA A 102 3.43 5.19 7.65
CA ALA A 102 4.58 6.05 7.99
C ALA A 102 4.79 7.20 6.99
N LEU A 103 4.64 6.91 5.68
CA LEU A 103 4.77 7.90 4.61
C LEU A 103 3.49 8.74 4.47
N MET A 104 2.33 8.19 4.85
CA MET A 104 1.06 8.92 4.83
C MET A 104 1.09 10.16 5.71
N ARG A 105 1.69 10.12 6.90
CA ARG A 105 1.71 11.30 7.79
C ARG A 105 2.36 12.51 7.15
N GLU A 106 3.48 12.32 6.45
CA GLU A 106 4.22 13.41 5.80
C GLU A 106 3.51 13.90 4.54
N SER A 107 3.06 13.00 3.67
CA SER A 107 2.26 13.35 2.49
C SER A 107 0.97 14.06 2.86
N TYR A 108 0.31 13.62 3.95
CA TYR A 108 -0.93 14.18 4.46
C TYR A 108 -0.72 15.57 5.06
N THR A 109 0.32 15.72 5.89
CA THR A 109 0.67 17.01 6.50
C THR A 109 1.06 18.03 5.44
N ARG A 110 1.79 17.62 4.39
CA ARG A 110 2.17 18.52 3.30
C ARG A 110 0.98 18.90 2.42
N LEU A 111 0.23 17.92 1.92
CA LEU A 111 -0.83 18.13 0.92
C LEU A 111 -2.13 18.68 1.49
N TYR A 112 -2.47 18.38 2.74
CA TYR A 112 -3.69 18.88 3.38
C TYR A 112 -3.51 20.33 3.89
N ASN A 113 -2.31 20.68 4.35
CA ASN A 113 -2.02 22.02 4.88
C ASN A 113 -1.76 23.07 3.79
N GLU A 114 -1.25 22.67 2.62
CA GLU A 114 -1.00 23.60 1.50
C GLU A 114 -2.29 24.13 0.84
N LYS A 115 -3.45 23.49 1.06
CA LYS A 115 -4.71 23.85 0.37
C LYS A 115 -5.92 24.20 1.26
N ASN A 116 -5.86 24.00 2.58
CA ASN A 116 -6.98 24.33 3.47
C ASN A 116 -6.51 25.11 4.70
N GLU A 117 -6.80 26.42 4.72
CA GLU A 117 -6.43 27.36 5.80
C GLU A 117 -7.17 27.13 7.14
N LYS A 118 -8.11 26.18 7.23
CA LYS A 118 -8.94 25.96 8.43
C LYS A 118 -8.86 24.50 8.89
N LYS A 119 -8.05 24.21 9.92
CA LYS A 119 -7.72 22.83 10.34
C LYS A 119 -8.63 22.28 11.44
N LYS A 120 -9.23 21.10 11.18
CA LYS A 120 -9.27 20.01 12.16
C LYS A 120 -8.13 19.04 11.80
N SER A 121 -7.25 18.78 12.75
CA SER A 121 -6.27 17.68 12.67
C SER A 121 -7.04 16.36 12.60
N ILE A 122 -6.79 15.54 11.58
CA ILE A 122 -7.37 14.20 11.47
C ILE A 122 -6.44 13.22 12.19
N SER A 123 -7.00 12.29 12.96
CA SER A 123 -6.20 11.34 13.74
C SER A 123 -5.51 10.32 12.81
N LEU A 124 -4.38 9.77 13.27
CA LEU A 124 -3.65 8.71 12.56
C LEU A 124 -4.55 7.48 12.30
N GLU A 125 -5.45 7.19 13.24
CA GLU A 125 -6.43 6.12 13.16
C GLU A 125 -7.41 6.33 12.00
N THR A 126 -7.99 7.52 11.85
CA THR A 126 -8.88 7.84 10.72
C THR A 126 -8.16 7.76 9.38
N ALA A 127 -6.89 8.18 9.32
CA ALA A 127 -6.08 8.05 8.11
C ALA A 127 -5.81 6.58 7.73
N ARG A 128 -5.52 5.72 8.72
CA ARG A 128 -5.37 4.26 8.52
C ARG A 128 -6.65 3.63 7.97
N ARG A 129 -7.80 3.91 8.61
CA ARG A 129 -9.11 3.38 8.17
C ARG A 129 -9.48 3.78 6.73
N ALA A 130 -9.12 4.99 6.30
CA ALA A 130 -9.34 5.43 4.92
C ALA A 130 -8.46 4.70 3.89
N ALA A 131 -7.32 4.14 4.31
CA ALA A 131 -6.41 3.37 3.47
C ALA A 131 -6.82 1.92 3.31
N ASP A 132 -7.31 1.31 4.39
CA ASP A 132 -7.66 -0.12 4.43
C ASP A 132 -8.79 -0.48 3.44
N PHE A 133 -9.69 0.46 3.10
CA PHE A 133 -10.77 0.24 2.12
C PHE A 133 -10.28 -0.21 0.75
N SER A 134 -9.23 0.44 0.28
CA SER A 134 -8.70 0.19 -1.05
C SER A 134 -7.94 -1.15 -1.16
N ARG A 135 -7.73 -1.80 -0.01
CA ARG A 135 -6.80 -2.90 0.19
C ARG A 135 -7.49 -4.23 0.49
N ARG A 136 -8.81 -4.35 0.32
CA ARG A 136 -9.51 -5.61 0.53
C ARG A 136 -9.31 -6.55 -0.67
N MET A 137 -8.83 -7.78 -0.40
CA MET A 137 -8.61 -8.84 -1.39
C MET A 137 -9.12 -10.18 -0.85
N PRO A 138 -9.44 -11.17 -1.70
CA PRO A 138 -9.89 -12.50 -1.25
C PRO A 138 -8.86 -13.25 -0.41
N ASN A 139 -7.57 -12.95 -0.60
CA ASN A 139 -6.47 -13.48 0.19
C ASN A 139 -5.62 -12.32 0.74
N ALA A 140 -4.94 -12.56 1.86
CA ALA A 140 -3.89 -11.72 2.37
C ALA A 140 -2.76 -11.65 1.34
N CYS A 141 -2.35 -10.44 0.96
CA CYS A 141 -1.33 -10.28 -0.05
C CYS A 141 -0.54 -8.97 0.07
N ILE A 142 0.63 -8.97 -0.57
CA ILE A 142 1.53 -7.82 -0.64
C ILE A 142 1.77 -7.51 -2.11
N ASN A 143 1.36 -6.32 -2.53
CA ASN A 143 1.65 -5.78 -3.84
C ASN A 143 2.92 -4.94 -3.77
N LEU A 144 3.89 -5.25 -4.62
CA LEU A 144 5.14 -4.54 -4.77
C LEU A 144 5.14 -3.78 -6.08
N LEU A 145 5.39 -2.48 -6.01
CA LEU A 145 5.43 -1.58 -7.15
C LEU A 145 6.80 -0.93 -7.24
N LYS A 146 7.28 -0.64 -8.45
CA LYS A 146 8.52 0.15 -8.59
C LYS A 146 8.26 1.62 -8.29
N SER A 147 9.06 2.21 -7.40
CA SER A 147 8.84 3.55 -6.86
C SER A 147 8.77 4.64 -7.94
N HIS A 148 9.57 4.54 -9.01
CA HIS A 148 9.53 5.51 -10.11
C HIS A 148 8.25 5.42 -10.95
N GLN A 149 7.68 4.22 -11.08
CA GLN A 149 6.42 4.01 -11.78
C GLN A 149 5.26 4.57 -10.97
N VAL A 150 5.30 4.41 -9.64
CA VAL A 150 4.34 5.05 -8.72
C VAL A 150 4.43 6.58 -8.84
N ALA A 151 5.63 7.15 -8.76
CA ALA A 151 5.83 8.60 -8.88
C ALA A 151 5.28 9.15 -10.21
N THR A 152 5.53 8.44 -11.32
CA THR A 152 5.01 8.80 -12.64
C THR A 152 3.48 8.74 -12.68
N ALA A 153 2.89 7.70 -12.11
CA ALA A 153 1.44 7.54 -12.04
C ALA A 153 0.79 8.62 -11.16
N GLU A 154 1.41 8.98 -10.03
CA GLU A 154 0.93 10.04 -9.16
C GLU A 154 0.95 11.42 -9.83
N GLU A 155 2.01 11.73 -10.57
CA GLU A 155 2.10 12.98 -11.34
C GLU A 155 0.97 13.06 -12.37
N GLN A 156 0.73 11.97 -13.11
CA GLN A 156 -0.32 11.91 -14.15
C GLN A 156 -1.73 11.96 -13.57
N ALA A 157 -1.97 11.32 -12.41
CA ALA A 157 -3.26 11.32 -11.74
C ALA A 157 -3.60 12.65 -11.04
N GLY A 158 -2.66 13.61 -10.99
CA GLY A 158 -2.80 14.85 -10.23
C GLY A 158 -2.72 14.64 -8.71
N GLY A 159 -2.08 13.54 -8.30
CA GLY A 159 -1.78 13.13 -6.93
C GLY A 159 -2.82 12.24 -6.27
N SER A 160 -2.35 11.19 -5.59
CA SER A 160 -3.15 10.22 -4.80
C SER A 160 -3.98 10.88 -3.68
N TRP A 161 -3.58 12.08 -3.23
CA TRP A 161 -4.29 12.89 -2.24
C TRP A 161 -5.76 13.18 -2.55
N ARG A 162 -6.14 13.22 -3.84
CA ARG A 162 -7.55 13.43 -4.24
C ARG A 162 -8.43 12.28 -3.79
N ILE A 163 -7.90 11.05 -3.85
CA ILE A 163 -8.58 9.84 -3.39
C ILE A 163 -8.68 9.89 -1.86
N TYR A 164 -7.60 10.29 -1.17
CA TYR A 164 -7.59 10.44 0.29
C TYR A 164 -8.63 11.46 0.78
N ALA A 165 -8.67 12.65 0.16
CA ALA A 165 -9.63 13.69 0.50
C ALA A 165 -11.08 13.23 0.27
N ALA A 166 -11.33 12.47 -0.80
CA ALA A 166 -12.65 11.93 -1.10
C ALA A 166 -13.08 10.85 -0.08
N ASN A 167 -12.19 9.95 0.32
CA ASN A 167 -12.47 8.91 1.30
C ASN A 167 -12.71 9.50 2.70
N LEU A 168 -11.93 10.49 3.11
CA LEU A 168 -12.12 11.18 4.39
C LEU A 168 -13.44 11.94 4.49
N LYS A 169 -13.86 12.59 3.41
CA LYS A 169 -15.16 13.27 3.35
C LYS A 169 -16.32 12.29 3.56
N ARG A 170 -16.19 11.06 3.07
CA ARG A 170 -17.19 9.98 3.20
C ARG A 170 -17.22 9.39 4.62
N LEU A 171 -16.05 9.05 5.17
CA LEU A 171 -15.94 8.64 6.59
C LEU A 171 -16.57 9.67 7.54
N SER A 172 -16.32 10.95 7.30
CA SER A 172 -16.89 12.05 8.10
C SER A 172 -18.41 12.21 7.92
N ALA A 173 -18.96 11.80 6.77
CA ALA A 173 -20.39 11.87 6.49
C ALA A 173 -21.18 10.70 7.08
N ASP A 174 -20.51 9.55 7.25
CA ASP A 174 -21.12 8.32 7.80
C ASP A 174 -21.08 8.26 9.33
N GLY A 175 -20.58 9.30 10.00
CA GLY A 175 -20.57 9.39 11.48
C GLY A 175 -19.55 8.46 12.15
N VAL A 176 -18.49 8.10 11.44
CA VAL A 176 -17.46 7.13 11.83
C VAL A 176 -16.17 7.78 12.29
#